data_AF-A0A382CMU5-F1
#
_entry.id   AF-A0A382CMU5-F1
#
_cell.length_a   1.000
_cell.length_b   1.000
_cell.length_c   1.000
_cell.angle_alpha   90.00
_cell.angle_beta   90.00
_cell.angle_gamma   90.00
#
_symmetry.space_group_name_H-M   'P 1'
#
loop_
_entity.id
_entity.type
_entity.pdbx_description
1 polymer ?
#
loop_
_entity_poly.entity_id
_entity_poly.type
_entity_poly.pdbx_seq_one_letter_code
_entity_poly.pdbx_strand_id
1 'polypeptide(L)'
;MTMFVVAFSQTVEAQEAKNLKILSFKTKKEVMDFMKKNIAPSLGVKCAYCHNVRDFPSDENKHKEVTRQMMIMTQNINKNTLDPLAYEPVTCWTCHRGNIYPPRSKDDKKKGHEH
;
A
#
# COMPACT_ATOMS: atom_id res chain seq x y z
N MET A 1 50.79 22.50 0.37
CA MET A 1 49.63 22.07 1.17
C MET A 1 48.40 22.08 0.27
N THR A 2 48.24 21.10 -0.61
CA THR A 2 47.08 21.00 -1.51
C THR A 2 46.05 20.10 -0.85
N MET A 3 45.02 20.71 -0.25
CA MET A 3 43.83 20.00 0.19
C MET A 3 43.07 19.49 -1.04
N PHE A 4 43.20 18.20 -1.33
CA PHE A 4 42.22 17.51 -2.17
C PHE A 4 40.96 17.27 -1.35
N VAL A 5 39.96 18.13 -1.53
CA VAL A 5 38.60 17.88 -1.06
C VAL A 5 38.02 16.78 -1.95
N VAL A 6 38.05 15.54 -1.47
CA VAL A 6 37.32 14.44 -2.11
C VAL A 6 35.84 14.63 -1.80
N ALA A 7 35.11 15.24 -2.73
CA ALA A 7 33.66 15.26 -2.70
C ALA A 7 33.14 13.84 -2.94
N PHE A 8 32.87 13.11 -1.86
CA PHE A 8 32.09 11.87 -1.91
C PHE A 8 30.64 12.23 -2.25
N SER A 9 30.30 12.24 -3.54
CA SER A 9 28.91 12.19 -3.98
C SER A 9 28.33 10.84 -3.58
N GLN A 10 27.74 10.76 -2.38
CA GLN A 10 26.92 9.61 -1.99
C GLN A 10 25.62 9.67 -2.81
N THR A 11 25.63 9.04 -3.98
CA THR A 11 24.39 8.64 -4.63
C THR A 11 23.70 7.66 -3.69
N VAL A 12 22.61 8.10 -3.05
CA VAL A 12 21.71 7.21 -2.31
C VAL A 12 21.15 6.22 -3.31
N GLU A 13 21.78 5.05 -3.47
CA GLU A 13 21.23 3.98 -4.29
C GLU A 13 19.84 3.64 -3.75
N ALA A 14 18.85 3.67 -4.64
CA ALA A 14 17.48 3.37 -4.27
C ALA A 14 17.42 1.91 -3.78
N GLN A 15 17.12 1.73 -2.50
CA GLN A 15 17.09 0.39 -1.92
C GLN A 15 16.02 -0.48 -2.61
N GLU A 16 16.41 -1.69 -3.02
CA GLU A 16 15.51 -2.63 -3.71
C GLU A 16 14.35 -3.10 -2.80
N ALA A 17 13.17 -3.20 -3.38
CA ALA A 17 11.98 -3.71 -2.72
C ALA A 17 11.99 -5.25 -2.66
N LYS A 18 11.50 -5.84 -1.56
CA LYS A 18 11.53 -7.30 -1.33
C LYS A 18 10.13 -7.86 -1.08
N ASN A 19 9.89 -9.09 -1.51
CA ASN A 19 8.62 -9.83 -1.35
C ASN A 19 7.39 -9.09 -1.92
N LEU A 20 7.57 -8.47 -3.10
CA LEU A 20 6.46 -7.94 -3.89
C LEU A 20 5.90 -9.05 -4.77
N LYS A 21 4.60 -9.32 -4.63
CA LYS A 21 3.89 -10.36 -5.39
C LYS A 21 2.90 -9.79 -6.41
N ILE A 22 2.32 -8.63 -6.10
CA ILE A 22 1.21 -8.02 -6.87
C ILE A 22 1.62 -6.68 -7.52
N LEU A 23 2.42 -5.89 -6.81
CA LEU A 23 2.92 -4.61 -7.29
C LEU A 23 4.20 -4.82 -8.10
N SER A 24 4.38 -4.05 -9.16
CA SER A 24 5.55 -4.11 -10.06
C SER A 24 6.65 -3.09 -9.73
N PHE A 25 6.59 -2.45 -8.56
CA PHE A 25 7.58 -1.47 -8.12
C PHE A 25 8.95 -2.11 -7.88
N LYS A 26 10.02 -1.34 -8.11
CA LYS A 26 11.40 -1.84 -7.99
C LYS A 26 12.06 -1.37 -6.70
N THR A 27 11.73 -0.16 -6.26
CA THR A 27 12.41 0.48 -5.13
C THR A 27 11.52 0.51 -3.89
N LYS A 28 12.13 0.45 -2.71
CA LYS A 28 11.41 0.61 -1.44
C LYS A 28 10.70 1.96 -1.37
N LYS A 29 11.26 3.00 -1.99
CA LYS A 29 10.65 4.33 -2.01
C LYS A 29 9.28 4.30 -2.71
N GLU A 30 9.20 3.72 -3.91
CA GLU A 30 7.94 3.58 -4.65
C GLU A 30 6.89 2.81 -3.85
N VAL A 31 7.30 1.69 -3.23
CA VAL A 31 6.42 0.88 -2.40
C VAL A 31 5.91 1.67 -1.20
N MET A 32 6.82 2.33 -0.46
CA MET A 32 6.44 3.10 0.72
C MET A 32 5.54 4.29 0.37
N ASP A 33 5.81 4.96 -0.75
CA ASP A 33 4.98 6.06 -1.24
C ASP A 33 3.57 5.55 -1.61
N PHE A 34 3.47 4.40 -2.29
CA PHE A 34 2.18 3.78 -2.59
C PHE A 34 1.40 3.39 -1.32
N MET A 35 2.08 2.77 -0.35
CA MET A 35 1.46 2.35 0.92
C MET A 35 0.93 3.55 1.71
N LYS A 36 1.72 4.64 1.81
CA LYS A 36 1.36 5.84 2.56
C LYS A 36 0.26 6.66 1.89
N LYS A 37 0.23 6.71 0.57
CA LYS A 37 -0.72 7.56 -0.18
C LYS A 37 -2.03 6.86 -0.51
N ASN A 38 -2.02 5.53 -0.64
CA ASN A 38 -3.20 4.79 -1.12
C ASN A 38 -3.74 3.83 -0.05
N ILE A 39 -2.91 2.91 0.46
CA ILE A 39 -3.40 1.81 1.29
C ILE A 39 -3.75 2.25 2.71
N ALA A 40 -2.80 2.85 3.42
CA ALA A 40 -3.00 3.31 4.80
C ALA A 40 -4.20 4.29 4.95
N PRO A 41 -4.32 5.36 4.15
CA PRO A 41 -5.46 6.28 4.27
C PRO A 41 -6.78 5.64 3.86
N SER A 42 -6.80 4.73 2.87
CA SER A 42 -8.04 4.06 2.43
C SER A 42 -8.67 3.20 3.50
N LEU A 43 -7.86 2.50 4.32
CA LEU A 43 -8.35 1.67 5.41
C LEU A 43 -8.38 2.43 6.75
N GLY A 44 -7.74 3.60 6.83
CA GLY A 44 -7.64 4.40 8.04
C GLY A 44 -6.81 3.72 9.15
N VAL A 45 -5.76 3.00 8.76
CA VAL A 45 -4.87 2.21 9.64
C VAL A 45 -3.43 2.69 9.60
N LYS A 46 -2.63 2.24 10.57
CA LYS A 46 -1.18 2.45 10.61
C LYS A 46 -0.44 1.22 10.05
N CYS A 47 0.84 1.39 9.71
CA CYS A 47 1.65 0.34 9.07
C CYS A 47 1.67 -0.99 9.83
N ALA A 48 1.71 -0.95 11.17
CA ALA A 48 1.74 -2.12 12.04
C ALA A 48 0.48 -3.00 11.94
N TYR A 49 -0.63 -2.47 11.40
CA TYR A 49 -1.84 -3.25 11.19
C TYR A 49 -1.61 -4.41 10.21
N CYS A 50 -0.82 -4.18 9.15
CA CYS A 50 -0.50 -5.21 8.15
C CYS A 50 0.94 -5.72 8.21
N HIS A 51 1.89 -4.94 8.75
CA HIS A 51 3.32 -5.26 8.70
C HIS A 51 3.89 -5.59 10.07
N ASN A 52 4.85 -6.52 10.10
CA ASN A 52 5.86 -6.53 11.16
C ASN A 52 6.78 -5.31 10.92
N VAL A 53 6.74 -4.32 11.81
CA VAL A 53 7.51 -3.06 11.63
C VAL A 53 9.02 -3.25 11.73
N ARG A 54 9.47 -4.39 12.26
CA ARG A 54 10.89 -4.78 12.28
C ARG A 54 11.30 -5.54 11.01
N ASP A 55 10.34 -6.11 10.28
CA ASP A 55 10.57 -6.84 9.03
C ASP A 55 9.37 -6.68 8.07
N PHE A 56 9.35 -5.59 7.30
CA PHE A 56 8.27 -5.27 6.36
C PHE A 56 8.01 -6.35 5.28
N PRO A 57 9.06 -6.99 4.73
CA PRO A 57 8.90 -8.14 3.84
C PRO A 57 8.20 -9.36 4.45
N SER A 58 8.19 -9.53 5.79
CA SER A 58 7.54 -10.67 6.45
C SER A 58 6.05 -10.82 6.10
N ASP A 59 5.60 -12.06 5.98
CA ASP A 59 4.21 -12.45 5.76
C ASP A 59 3.55 -13.03 7.03
N GLU A 60 4.19 -12.90 8.20
CA GLU A 60 3.67 -13.40 9.49
C GLU A 60 2.31 -12.80 9.87
N ASN A 61 2.08 -11.52 9.52
CA ASN A 61 0.80 -10.86 9.77
C ASN A 61 -0.20 -11.16 8.64
N LYS A 62 -1.24 -11.92 8.98
CA LYS A 62 -2.29 -12.37 8.04
C LYS A 62 -3.04 -11.23 7.33
N HIS A 63 -3.11 -10.02 7.93
CA HIS A 63 -3.76 -8.87 7.28
C HIS A 63 -3.05 -8.47 5.97
N LYS A 64 -1.74 -8.72 5.86
CA LYS A 64 -0.99 -8.49 4.61
C LYS A 64 -1.49 -9.38 3.48
N GLU A 65 -1.78 -10.64 3.77
CA GLU A 65 -2.28 -11.58 2.78
C GLU A 65 -3.71 -11.21 2.34
N VAL A 66 -4.59 -10.85 3.28
CA VAL A 66 -5.92 -10.31 2.94
C VAL A 66 -5.81 -9.07 2.04
N THR A 67 -4.87 -8.18 2.35
CA THR A 67 -4.62 -6.98 1.54
C THR A 67 -4.21 -7.37 0.10
N ARG A 68 -3.35 -8.38 -0.09
CA ARG A 68 -2.98 -8.86 -1.43
C ARG A 68 -4.18 -9.38 -2.22
N GLN A 69 -5.06 -10.15 -1.58
CA GLN A 69 -6.27 -10.64 -2.22
C GLN A 69 -7.19 -9.48 -2.65
N MET A 70 -7.31 -8.44 -1.82
CA MET A 70 -8.07 -7.24 -2.18
C MET A 70 -7.44 -6.44 -3.32
N MET A 71 -6.10 -6.41 -3.42
CA MET A 71 -5.41 -5.79 -4.55
C MET A 71 -5.68 -6.55 -5.85
N ILE A 72 -5.64 -7.89 -5.83
CA ILE A 72 -6.00 -8.72 -6.99
C ILE A 72 -7.46 -8.46 -7.40
N MET A 73 -8.39 -8.45 -6.44
CA MET A 73 -9.80 -8.15 -6.69
C MET A 73 -9.97 -6.78 -7.36
N THR A 74 -9.33 -5.74 -6.82
CA THR A 74 -9.42 -4.38 -7.36
C THR A 74 -8.86 -4.29 -8.78
N GLN A 75 -7.69 -4.90 -9.03
CA GLN A 75 -7.10 -4.97 -10.37
C GLN A 75 -8.02 -5.69 -11.35
N ASN A 76 -8.66 -6.79 -10.93
CA ASN A 76 -9.60 -7.54 -11.77
C ASN A 76 -10.88 -6.76 -12.06
N ILE A 77 -11.46 -6.07 -11.08
CA ILE A 77 -12.65 -5.22 -11.29
C ILE A 77 -12.33 -4.14 -12.33
N ASN A 78 -11.22 -3.42 -12.14
CA ASN A 78 -10.81 -2.36 -13.06
C ASN A 78 -10.60 -2.92 -14.46
N LYS A 79 -9.72 -3.91 -14.59
CA LYS A 79 -9.34 -4.46 -15.90
C LYS A 79 -10.48 -5.15 -16.65
N ASN A 80 -11.28 -5.97 -15.96
CA ASN A 80 -12.22 -6.87 -16.63
C ASN A 80 -13.65 -6.31 -16.67
N THR A 81 -13.96 -5.28 -15.88
CA THR A 81 -15.32 -4.71 -15.79
C THR A 81 -15.36 -3.23 -16.13
N LEU A 82 -14.51 -2.41 -15.49
CA LEU A 82 -14.63 -0.95 -15.64
C LEU A 82 -13.94 -0.42 -16.90
N ASP A 83 -12.74 -0.90 -17.21
CA ASP A 83 -11.98 -0.49 -18.40
C ASP A 83 -12.78 -0.77 -19.70
N PRO A 84 -13.39 -1.97 -19.91
CA PRO A 84 -14.19 -2.24 -21.11
C PRO A 84 -15.47 -1.38 -21.22
N LEU A 85 -15.97 -0.89 -20.08
CA LEU A 85 -17.15 -0.03 -20.01
C LEU A 85 -16.79 1.47 -20.02
N ALA A 86 -15.50 1.81 -20.11
CA ALA A 86 -14.99 3.17 -20.03
C ALA A 86 -15.44 3.93 -18.75
N TYR A 87 -15.53 3.23 -17.63
CA TYR A 87 -15.75 3.83 -16.31
C TYR A 87 -14.45 4.14 -15.59
N GLU A 88 -14.49 5.12 -14.70
CA GLU A 88 -13.38 5.42 -13.79
C GLU A 88 -13.04 4.20 -12.90
N PRO A 89 -11.75 3.92 -12.66
CA PRO A 89 -11.32 2.78 -11.89
C PRO A 89 -11.71 2.93 -10.41
N VAL A 90 -12.04 1.80 -9.79
CA VAL A 90 -12.23 1.75 -8.34
C VAL A 90 -10.88 1.67 -7.64
N THR A 91 -10.86 2.24 -6.44
CA THR A 91 -9.73 2.15 -5.52
C THR A 91 -10.20 1.59 -4.18
N CYS A 92 -9.26 1.32 -3.29
CA CYS A 92 -9.59 0.93 -1.91
C CYS A 92 -10.49 1.97 -1.23
N TRP A 93 -10.30 3.27 -1.53
CA TRP A 93 -11.10 4.37 -0.97
C TRP A 93 -12.57 4.30 -1.38
N THR A 94 -12.87 3.86 -2.61
CA THR A 94 -14.25 3.77 -3.13
C THR A 94 -15.17 3.02 -2.18
N CYS A 95 -14.66 1.92 -1.60
CA CYS A 95 -15.39 1.08 -0.66
C CYS A 95 -15.04 1.39 0.80
N HIS A 96 -13.75 1.41 1.17
CA HIS A 96 -13.34 1.45 2.58
C HIS A 96 -13.53 2.81 3.24
N ARG A 97 -13.33 3.92 2.50
CA ARG A 97 -13.56 5.29 2.99
C ARG A 97 -12.91 5.59 4.35
N GLY A 98 -11.71 5.08 4.60
CA GLY A 98 -10.98 5.26 5.86
C GLY A 98 -11.37 4.28 6.98
N ASN A 99 -12.04 3.17 6.64
CA ASN A 99 -12.46 2.13 7.58
C ASN A 99 -11.91 0.75 7.17
N ILE A 100 -11.51 -0.05 8.16
CA ILE A 100 -11.06 -1.44 7.93
C ILE A 100 -12.18 -2.32 7.36
N TYR A 101 -13.43 -2.03 7.74
CA TYR A 101 -14.62 -2.64 7.17
C TYR A 101 -15.37 -1.60 6.34
N PRO A 102 -15.68 -1.89 5.06
CA PRO A 102 -16.47 -0.97 4.24
C PRO A 102 -17.83 -0.66 4.90
N PRO A 103 -18.21 0.61 5.04
CA PRO A 103 -19.53 0.98 5.51
C PRO A 103 -20.61 0.47 4.54
N ARG A 104 -21.71 -0.06 5.08
CA ARG A 104 -22.88 -0.52 4.32
C ARG A 104 -23.92 0.59 4.14
N SER A 105 -23.91 1.59 5.00
CA SER A 105 -24.77 2.77 4.93
C SER A 105 -23.96 4.06 5.15
N LYS A 106 -24.56 5.22 4.85
CA LYS A 106 -23.92 6.53 5.13
C LYS A 106 -23.77 6.79 6.63
N ASP A 107 -24.58 6.14 7.45
CA ASP A 107 -24.65 6.33 8.89
C ASP A 107 -23.77 5.32 9.66
N ASP A 108 -23.15 4.37 8.94
CA ASP A 108 -22.19 3.44 9.51
C ASP A 108 -20.94 4.21 9.95
N LYS A 109 -20.94 4.61 11.22
CA LYS A 109 -19.77 5.22 11.87
C LYS A 109 -18.59 4.26 11.80
N LYS A 110 -17.38 4.83 11.79
CA LYS A 110 -16.12 4.10 11.97
C LYS A 110 -16.22 3.27 13.24
N LYS A 111 -16.52 1.97 13.10
CA LYS A 111 -16.40 1.03 14.20
C LYS A 111 -14.92 1.03 14.57
N GLY A 112 -14.63 1.33 15.84
CA GLY A 112 -13.26 1.23 16.35
C GLY A 112 -12.70 -0.16 16.09
N HIS A 113 -11.39 -0.31 16.21
CA HIS A 113 -10.74 -1.62 16.22
C HIS A 113 -11.26 -2.43 17.43
N GLU A 114 -12.43 -3.05 17.29
CA GLU A 114 -12.89 -4.10 18.19
C GLU A 114 -12.26 -5.41 17.74
N HIS A 115 -11.69 -6.09 18.73
CA HIS A 115 -10.66 -7.13 18.67
C HIS A 115 -11.07 -8.41 17.96
#